data_AF-X0VTB7-F1
#
_entry.id   AF-X0VTB7-F1
#
_cell.length_a   1.000
_cell.length_b   1.000
_cell.length_c   1.000
_cell.angle_alpha   90.00
_cell.angle_beta   90.00
_cell.angle_gamma   90.00
#
_symmetry.space_group_name_H-M   'P 1'
#
loop_
_entity.id
_entity.type
_entity.pdbx_description
1 polymer ?
#
loop_
_entity_poly.entity_id
_entity_poly.type
_entity_poly.pdbx_seq_one_letter_code
_entity_poly.pdbx_strand_id
1 'polypeptide(L)'
;MDTTLAQGKGFEVEGLLYTSELSGRRTGYTIYMDPMQRMTRNDLSEKHIPIAAIVKGNFKSYFAESGPPKKPGDEEGEEVEYDGPFTAEAEKENRLLLVGDGNIALDRYVQDPRQLLFIQNAADWLLQSEDLIAIRSKQIPIKPLREVPDVIRNLIKWANRIGPVIAAIIVGIVLWQIRRIRNKALMVG
;
A
#
# COMPACT_ATOMS: atom_id res chain seq x y z
N MET A 1 -9.48 -4.27 -5.04
CA MET A 1 -9.78 -5.50 -5.78
C MET A 1 -11.16 -6.00 -5.36
N ASP A 2 -11.82 -6.82 -6.18
CA ASP A 2 -13.14 -7.36 -5.83
C ASP A 2 -13.01 -8.83 -5.46
N THR A 3 -13.28 -9.15 -4.20
CA THR A 3 -13.18 -10.50 -3.62
C THR A 3 -14.54 -11.18 -3.47
N THR A 4 -15.63 -10.49 -3.80
CA THR A 4 -17.01 -10.99 -3.59
C THR A 4 -17.31 -12.25 -4.41
N LEU A 5 -16.75 -12.34 -5.62
CA LEU A 5 -16.90 -13.51 -6.50
C LEU A 5 -16.24 -14.78 -5.94
N ALA A 6 -15.13 -14.64 -5.20
CA ALA A 6 -14.45 -15.77 -4.58
C ALA A 6 -15.23 -16.29 -3.37
N GLN A 7 -15.76 -15.40 -2.53
CA GLN A 7 -16.66 -15.77 -1.42
C GLN A 7 -17.93 -16.49 -1.92
N GLY A 8 -18.51 -16.02 -3.04
CA GLY A 8 -19.68 -16.65 -3.65
C GLY A 8 -19.46 -18.08 -4.17
N LYS A 9 -18.21 -18.49 -4.39
CA LYS A 9 -17.83 -19.84 -4.83
C LYS A 9 -17.41 -20.77 -3.68
N GLY A 10 -17.56 -20.35 -2.43
CA GLY A 10 -17.25 -21.16 -1.25
C GLY A 10 -15.76 -21.21 -0.89
N PHE A 11 -14.92 -20.35 -1.48
CA PHE A 11 -13.53 -20.21 -1.05
C PHE A 11 -13.43 -19.40 0.24
N GLU A 12 -12.48 -19.76 1.11
CA GLU A 12 -12.15 -18.94 2.27
C GLU A 12 -11.34 -17.73 1.78
N VAL A 13 -11.84 -16.53 2.05
CA VAL A 13 -11.19 -15.28 1.62
C VAL A 13 -10.91 -14.41 2.83
N GLU A 14 -9.63 -14.11 3.05
CA GLU A 14 -9.15 -13.25 4.11
C GLU A 14 -8.48 -12.01 3.51
N GLY A 15 -8.98 -10.81 3.83
CA GLY A 15 -8.35 -9.56 3.40
C GLY A 15 -7.18 -9.20 4.31
N LEU A 16 -5.99 -9.04 3.73
CA LEU A 16 -4.74 -8.74 4.45
C LEU A 16 -4.46 -7.25 4.59
N LEU A 17 -4.70 -6.50 3.50
CA LEU A 17 -4.36 -5.09 3.42
C LEU A 17 -5.54 -4.31 2.88
N TYR A 18 -5.84 -3.20 3.54
CA TYR A 18 -6.96 -2.33 3.24
C TYR A 18 -6.48 -0.90 2.99
N THR A 19 -7.17 -0.18 2.11
CA THR A 19 -6.95 1.25 1.90
C THR A 19 -7.47 2.08 3.08
N SER A 20 -7.16 3.37 3.08
CA SER A 20 -7.56 4.31 4.13
C SER A 20 -9.07 4.62 4.15
N GLU A 21 -9.49 5.40 5.14
CA GLU A 21 -10.88 5.90 5.24
C GLU A 21 -11.34 6.81 4.09
N LEU A 22 -10.40 7.34 3.31
CA LEU A 22 -10.71 8.18 2.15
C LEU A 22 -10.13 7.49 0.92
N SER A 23 -10.94 6.62 0.33
CA SER A 23 -10.56 5.82 -0.83
C SER A 23 -11.62 5.88 -1.92
N GLY A 24 -11.24 5.56 -3.15
CA GLY A 24 -12.18 5.50 -4.26
C GLY A 24 -11.66 4.58 -5.35
N ARG A 25 -12.58 3.90 -6.05
CA ARG A 25 -12.25 3.13 -7.25
C ARG A 25 -12.65 3.91 -8.49
N ARG A 26 -11.78 3.89 -9.49
CA ARG A 26 -12.15 4.30 -10.86
C ARG A 26 -12.74 3.08 -11.56
N THR A 27 -14.06 3.03 -11.65
CA THR A 27 -14.81 1.99 -12.36
C THR A 27 -15.44 2.58 -13.62
N GLY A 28 -15.13 2.05 -14.80
CA GLY A 28 -15.72 2.50 -16.06
C GLY A 28 -15.00 1.93 -17.28
N TYR A 29 -15.74 1.74 -18.37
CA TYR A 29 -15.22 1.20 -19.64
C TYR A 29 -14.24 2.15 -20.34
N THR A 30 -14.31 3.45 -20.01
CA THR A 30 -13.38 4.47 -20.48
C THR A 30 -12.84 5.23 -19.28
N ILE A 31 -11.59 4.93 -18.91
CA ILE A 31 -10.89 5.67 -17.87
C ILE A 31 -10.23 6.88 -18.53
N TYR A 32 -10.92 8.03 -18.53
CA TYR A 32 -10.32 9.29 -18.95
C TYR A 32 -9.38 9.78 -17.84
N MET A 33 -8.07 9.60 -18.05
CA MET A 33 -7.05 10.07 -17.11
C MET A 33 -6.69 11.50 -17.43
N ASP A 34 -7.43 12.46 -16.88
CA ASP A 34 -7.04 13.86 -16.93
C ASP A 34 -6.11 14.17 -15.73
N PRO A 35 -4.83 14.45 -15.95
CA PRO A 35 -3.90 14.80 -14.87
C PRO A 35 -4.23 16.15 -14.20
N MET A 36 -5.04 17.01 -14.83
CA MET A 36 -5.50 18.28 -14.27
C MET A 36 -6.82 18.16 -13.50
N GLN A 37 -7.47 17.00 -13.53
CA GLN A 37 -8.69 16.76 -12.77
C GLN A 37 -8.38 16.79 -11.27
N ARG A 38 -8.91 17.81 -10.58
CA ARG A 38 -8.79 17.91 -9.13
C ARG A 38 -9.66 16.85 -8.46
N MET A 39 -9.04 15.94 -7.72
CA MET A 39 -9.76 15.00 -6.86
C MET A 39 -10.50 15.77 -5.75
N THR A 40 -11.79 15.51 -5.63
CA THR A 40 -12.65 16.04 -4.57
C THR A 40 -12.92 14.97 -3.52
N ARG A 41 -13.39 15.35 -2.32
CA ARG A 41 -13.77 14.37 -1.27
C ARG A 41 -14.87 13.42 -1.72
N ASN A 42 -15.73 13.84 -2.64
CA ASN A 42 -16.80 12.99 -3.17
C ASN A 42 -16.27 11.83 -4.03
N ASP A 43 -15.08 12.00 -4.64
CA ASP A 43 -14.39 10.97 -5.42
C ASP A 43 -13.75 9.90 -4.52
N LEU A 44 -13.71 10.13 -3.21
CA LEU A 44 -13.13 9.26 -2.18
C LEU A 44 -14.20 8.81 -1.17
N SER A 45 -15.35 8.37 -1.69
CA SER A 45 -16.51 7.97 -0.90
C SER A 45 -16.44 6.53 -0.37
N GLU A 46 -15.49 5.74 -0.84
CA GLU A 46 -15.29 4.35 -0.40
C GLU A 46 -14.28 4.27 0.76
N LYS A 47 -14.39 3.21 1.55
CA LYS A 47 -13.51 2.97 2.71
C LYS A 47 -12.99 1.54 2.68
N HIS A 48 -11.79 1.33 3.20
CA HIS A 48 -11.21 0.00 3.45
C HIS A 48 -11.32 -0.94 2.25
N ILE A 49 -10.90 -0.49 1.07
CA ILE A 49 -10.90 -1.34 -0.12
C ILE A 49 -9.79 -2.39 0.05
N PRO A 50 -10.07 -3.70 -0.13
CA PRO A 50 -9.04 -4.71 -0.05
C PRO A 50 -8.08 -4.57 -1.24
N ILE A 51 -6.79 -4.43 -0.93
CA ILE A 51 -5.68 -4.35 -1.89
C ILE A 51 -4.81 -5.59 -1.88
N ALA A 52 -4.86 -6.40 -0.81
CA ALA A 52 -4.31 -7.75 -0.81
C ALA A 52 -5.26 -8.70 -0.09
N ALA A 53 -5.42 -9.90 -0.63
CA ALA A 53 -6.28 -10.94 -0.07
C ALA A 53 -5.66 -12.32 -0.22
N ILE A 54 -5.87 -13.16 0.77
CA ILE A 54 -5.60 -14.59 0.72
C ILE A 54 -6.89 -15.30 0.31
N VAL A 55 -6.77 -16.27 -0.58
CA VAL A 55 -7.84 -17.19 -0.93
C VAL A 55 -7.33 -18.61 -0.69
N LYS A 56 -8.08 -19.39 0.09
CA LYS A 56 -7.80 -20.81 0.35
C LYS A 56 -8.93 -21.69 -0.15
N GLY A 57 -8.57 -22.88 -0.60
CA GLY A 57 -9.52 -23.94 -0.94
C GLY A 57 -9.01 -24.86 -2.04
N ASN A 58 -9.89 -25.74 -2.49
CA ASN A 58 -9.59 -26.69 -3.56
C ASN A 58 -9.93 -26.05 -4.90
N PHE A 59 -8.89 -25.65 -5.65
CA PHE A 59 -9.09 -25.08 -6.98
C PHE A 59 -9.25 -26.21 -8.01
N LYS A 60 -10.35 -26.17 -8.76
CA LYS A 60 -10.55 -26.99 -9.96
C LYS A 60 -9.78 -26.37 -11.13
N SER A 61 -9.07 -27.19 -11.88
CA SER A 61 -8.39 -26.75 -13.11
C SER A 61 -9.42 -26.27 -14.13
N TYR A 62 -9.10 -25.18 -14.83
CA TYR A 62 -9.91 -24.73 -15.98
C TYR A 62 -10.02 -25.82 -17.06
N PHE A 63 -8.98 -26.64 -17.19
CA PHE A 63 -8.89 -27.74 -18.14
C PHE A 63 -9.49 -29.04 -17.63
N ALA A 64 -10.11 -29.05 -16.45
CA ALA A 64 -10.68 -30.27 -15.87
C ALA A 64 -11.78 -30.90 -16.74
N GLU A 65 -12.49 -30.08 -17.51
CA GLU A 65 -13.59 -30.54 -18.39
C GLU A 65 -13.16 -30.65 -19.85
N SER A 66 -12.26 -29.79 -20.31
CA SER A 66 -11.79 -29.73 -21.70
C SER A 66 -10.53 -30.56 -21.98
N GLY A 67 -9.86 -31.05 -20.93
CA GLY A 67 -8.56 -31.71 -21.06
C GLY A 67 -7.41 -30.71 -21.28
N PRO A 68 -6.16 -31.16 -21.12
CA PRO A 68 -4.99 -30.32 -21.32
C PRO A 68 -4.93 -29.77 -22.75
N PRO A 69 -4.41 -28.54 -22.96
CA PRO A 69 -4.27 -27.98 -24.29
C PRO A 69 -3.29 -28.83 -25.11
N LYS A 70 -3.58 -29.01 -26.41
CA LYS A 70 -2.68 -29.69 -27.33
C LYS A 70 -1.43 -28.84 -27.55
N LYS A 71 -0.27 -29.49 -27.63
CA LYS A 71 1.03 -28.84 -27.89
C LYS A 71 1.26 -28.77 -29.40
N PRO A 72 1.86 -27.68 -29.92
CA PRO A 72 2.34 -27.66 -31.30
C PRO A 72 3.42 -28.74 -31.47
N GLY A 73 3.29 -29.55 -32.52
CA GLY A 73 4.23 -30.59 -32.92
C GLY A 73 5.43 -30.04 -33.67
N ASP A 74 6.29 -30.95 -34.12
CA ASP A 74 7.53 -30.60 -34.82
C ASP A 74 7.26 -30.15 -36.26
N GLU A 75 6.10 -30.52 -36.83
CA GLU A 75 5.63 -30.08 -38.14
C GLU A 75 4.61 -28.91 -38.05
N GLU A 76 4.64 -28.02 -39.04
CA GLU A 76 3.78 -26.84 -39.10
C GLU A 76 2.30 -27.25 -39.24
N GLY A 77 1.53 -27.08 -38.16
CA GLY A 77 0.11 -27.47 -38.08
C GLY A 77 -0.15 -28.81 -37.39
N GLU A 78 0.89 -29.51 -36.92
CA GLU A 78 0.74 -30.70 -36.11
C GLU A 78 0.34 -30.32 -34.67
N GLU A 79 -0.75 -30.90 -34.16
CA GLU A 79 -1.17 -30.74 -32.77
C GLU A 79 -1.00 -32.08 -32.05
N VAL A 80 -0.02 -32.16 -31.16
CA VAL A 80 0.26 -33.37 -30.39
C VAL A 80 -0.48 -33.31 -29.06
N GLU A 81 -1.08 -34.43 -28.65
CA GLU A 81 -1.77 -34.53 -27.37
C GLU A 81 -0.77 -34.42 -26.19
N TYR A 82 -1.19 -33.77 -25.10
CA TYR A 82 -0.35 -33.61 -23.92
C TYR A 82 -0.25 -34.93 -23.14
N ASP A 83 0.95 -35.51 -23.12
CA ASP A 83 1.26 -36.79 -22.43
C ASP A 83 1.89 -36.59 -21.03
N GLY A 84 1.88 -35.36 -20.51
CA GLY A 84 2.43 -35.06 -19.19
C GLY A 84 1.45 -35.32 -18.04
N PRO A 85 1.92 -35.24 -16.78
CA PRO A 85 1.04 -35.34 -15.63
C PRO A 85 0.00 -34.21 -15.62
N PHE A 86 -1.28 -34.57 -15.63
CA PHE A 86 -2.40 -33.64 -15.58
C PHE A 86 -3.20 -33.83 -14.29
N THR A 87 -3.37 -32.75 -13.53
CA THR A 87 -4.16 -32.72 -12.30
C THR A 87 -5.41 -31.89 -12.52
N ALA A 88 -6.57 -32.54 -12.59
CA ALA A 88 -7.87 -31.88 -12.81
C ALA A 88 -8.36 -31.09 -11.59
N GLU A 89 -8.03 -31.55 -10.39
CA GLU A 89 -8.38 -30.93 -9.12
C GLU A 89 -7.21 -31.08 -8.13
N ALA A 90 -6.97 -30.04 -7.34
CA ALA A 90 -5.91 -30.06 -6.35
C ALA A 90 -6.13 -31.17 -5.30
N GLU A 91 -5.12 -32.00 -5.06
CA GLU A 91 -5.18 -33.07 -4.05
C GLU A 91 -5.21 -32.54 -2.61
N LYS A 92 -4.75 -31.30 -2.39
CA LYS A 92 -4.68 -30.64 -1.10
C LYS A 92 -5.24 -29.23 -1.19
N GLU A 93 -5.57 -28.67 -0.04
CA GLU A 93 -5.98 -27.28 0.08
C GLU A 93 -4.86 -26.36 -0.46
N ASN A 94 -5.21 -25.59 -1.48
CA ASN A 94 -4.30 -24.67 -2.13
C ASN A 94 -4.48 -23.27 -1.56
N ARG A 95 -3.42 -22.48 -1.71
CA ARG A 95 -3.32 -21.12 -1.21
C ARG A 95 -3.01 -20.18 -2.36
N LEU A 96 -3.74 -19.07 -2.41
CA LEU A 96 -3.55 -18.02 -3.40
C LEU A 96 -3.41 -16.69 -2.67
N LEU A 97 -2.35 -15.95 -2.98
CA LEU A 97 -2.19 -14.57 -2.55
C LEU A 97 -2.45 -13.65 -3.74
N LEU A 98 -3.44 -12.77 -3.60
CA LEU A 98 -3.75 -11.74 -4.57
C LEU A 98 -3.26 -10.40 -4.06
N VAL A 99 -2.48 -9.67 -4.87
CA VAL A 99 -1.97 -8.34 -4.56
C VAL A 99 -2.34 -7.37 -5.68
N GLY A 100 -2.90 -6.22 -5.32
CA GLY A 100 -3.42 -5.20 -6.21
C GLY A 100 -2.38 -4.32 -6.91
N ASP A 101 -1.10 -4.64 -6.77
CA ASP A 101 0.01 -3.86 -7.33
C ASP A 101 0.95 -4.77 -8.11
N GLY A 102 0.93 -4.64 -9.44
CA GLY A 102 1.81 -5.40 -10.33
C GLY A 102 3.28 -4.92 -10.30
N ASN A 103 3.54 -3.74 -9.75
CA ASN A 103 4.89 -3.22 -9.63
C ASN A 103 5.63 -3.72 -8.38
N ILE A 104 4.92 -4.45 -7.50
CA ILE A 104 5.43 -4.79 -6.17
C ILE A 104 6.77 -5.55 -6.21
N ALA A 105 6.99 -6.35 -7.26
CA ALA A 105 8.17 -7.19 -7.43
C ALA A 105 9.25 -6.61 -8.35
N LEU A 106 9.12 -5.37 -8.84
CA LEU A 106 10.16 -4.76 -9.68
C LEU A 106 11.35 -4.29 -8.82
N ASP A 107 12.56 -4.42 -9.37
CA ASP A 107 13.82 -4.08 -8.69
C ASP A 107 13.80 -2.72 -7.98
N ARG A 108 13.20 -1.70 -8.60
CA ARG A 108 13.14 -0.34 -8.06
C ARG A 108 12.36 -0.26 -6.73
N TYR A 109 11.40 -1.15 -6.52
CA TYR A 109 10.56 -1.16 -5.32
C TYR A 109 11.07 -2.16 -4.27
N VAL A 110 11.77 -3.20 -4.71
CA VAL A 110 12.45 -4.18 -3.84
C VAL A 110 13.63 -3.55 -3.07
N GLN A 111 14.12 -2.38 -3.49
CA GLN A 111 15.11 -1.60 -2.73
C GLN A 111 14.58 -1.09 -1.37
N ASP A 112 13.27 -0.95 -1.18
CA ASP A 112 12.71 -0.67 0.15
C ASP A 112 12.75 -1.96 1.00
N PRO A 113 13.50 -1.98 2.12
CA PRO A 113 13.59 -3.15 2.99
C PRO A 113 12.22 -3.66 3.49
N ARG A 114 11.23 -2.77 3.60
CA ARG A 114 9.87 -3.14 4.05
C ARG A 114 9.13 -3.95 2.99
N GLN A 115 9.27 -3.55 1.74
CA GLN A 115 8.62 -4.20 0.61
C GLN A 115 9.27 -5.55 0.32
N LEU A 116 10.61 -5.61 0.37
CA LEU A 116 11.35 -6.87 0.28
C LEU A 116 10.92 -7.86 1.38
N LEU A 117 10.74 -7.38 2.61
CA LEU A 117 10.29 -8.23 3.72
C LEU A 117 8.87 -8.76 3.52
N PHE A 118 7.95 -7.94 3.00
CA PHE A 118 6.60 -8.39 2.66
C PHE A 118 6.63 -9.50 1.60
N ILE A 119 7.40 -9.33 0.52
CA ILE A 119 7.51 -10.32 -0.56
C ILE A 119 8.13 -11.62 -0.04
N GLN A 120 9.16 -11.55 0.79
CA GLN A 120 9.78 -12.74 1.38
C GLN A 120 8.78 -13.48 2.29
N ASN A 121 8.05 -12.78 3.15
CA ASN A 121 7.00 -13.40 3.98
C ASN A 121 5.87 -14.01 3.14
N ALA A 122 5.48 -13.34 2.06
CA ALA A 122 4.47 -13.84 1.13
C ALA A 122 4.95 -15.13 0.43
N ALA A 123 6.21 -15.17 -0.02
CA ALA A 123 6.81 -16.36 -0.61
C ALA A 123 6.91 -17.52 0.39
N ASP A 124 7.38 -17.25 1.61
CA ASP A 124 7.44 -18.24 2.69
C ASP A 124 6.04 -18.80 2.99
N TRP A 125 5.02 -17.94 3.03
CA TRP A 125 3.64 -18.36 3.29
C TRP A 125 3.06 -19.23 2.17
N LEU A 126 3.38 -18.92 0.91
CA LEU A 126 2.99 -19.70 -0.26
C LEU A 126 3.72 -21.05 -0.33
N LEU A 127 4.96 -21.12 0.16
CA LEU A 127 5.74 -22.35 0.26
C LEU A 127 5.38 -23.20 1.48
N GLN A 128 4.39 -22.78 2.27
CA GLN A 128 3.94 -23.46 3.49
C GLN A 128 5.08 -23.63 4.52
N SER A 129 6.10 -22.77 4.47
CA SER A 129 7.22 -22.70 5.42
C SER A 129 6.90 -21.74 6.59
N GLU A 130 5.70 -21.87 7.17
CA GLU A 130 5.18 -20.97 8.21
C GLU A 130 6.11 -20.89 9.44
N ASP A 131 6.89 -21.94 9.71
CA ASP A 131 7.87 -21.99 10.81
C ASP A 131 8.98 -20.93 10.69
N LEU A 132 9.35 -20.49 9.47
CA LEU A 132 10.36 -19.44 9.27
C LEU A 132 9.77 -18.02 9.43
N ILE A 133 8.48 -17.83 9.16
CA ILE A 133 7.78 -16.54 9.24
C ILE A 133 7.69 -16.06 10.70
N ALA A 134 7.49 -17.00 11.64
CA ALA A 134 7.38 -16.72 13.07
C ALA A 134 8.66 -16.11 13.66
N ILE A 135 9.84 -16.43 13.12
CA ILE A 135 11.13 -15.95 13.65
C ILE A 135 11.41 -14.51 13.21
N ARG A 136 11.02 -14.13 11.99
CA ARG A 136 11.29 -12.80 11.41
C ARG A 136 10.37 -11.70 11.96
N SER A 137 9.14 -12.05 12.31
CA SER A 137 8.13 -11.10 12.84
C SER A 137 8.54 -10.44 14.17
N LYS A 138 9.54 -10.98 14.86
CA LYS A 138 10.04 -10.48 16.15
C LYS A 138 11.00 -9.28 16.04
N GLN A 139 11.43 -8.88 14.84
CA GLN A 139 12.53 -7.92 14.65
C GLN A 139 12.15 -6.52 14.15
N ILE A 140 10.87 -6.21 13.94
CA ILE A 140 10.47 -4.86 13.51
C ILE A 140 9.48 -4.27 14.50
N PRO A 141 9.94 -3.62 15.58
CA PRO A 141 9.11 -2.64 16.25
C PRO A 141 8.88 -1.51 15.25
N ILE A 142 7.69 -1.51 14.62
CA ILE A 142 7.15 -0.30 14.02
C ILE A 142 7.21 0.73 15.14
N LYS A 143 7.97 1.81 14.97
CA LYS A 143 7.84 2.99 15.81
C LYS A 143 6.77 3.84 15.12
N PRO A 144 5.46 3.62 15.39
CA PRO A 144 4.46 4.53 14.86
C PRO A 144 4.85 5.92 15.35
N LEU A 145 4.82 6.89 14.44
CA LEU A 145 4.90 8.29 14.83
C LEU A 145 3.76 8.49 15.82
N ARG A 146 4.10 8.78 17.09
CA ARG A 146 3.13 8.94 18.17
C ARG A 146 2.01 9.83 17.65
N GLU A 147 0.78 9.33 17.62
CA GLU A 147 -0.36 10.11 17.15
C GLU A 147 -0.50 11.35 18.02
N VAL A 148 -0.10 12.49 17.46
CA VAL A 148 -0.23 13.78 18.12
C VAL A 148 -1.62 14.29 17.74
N PRO A 149 -2.46 14.70 18.71
CA PRO A 149 -3.75 15.29 18.44
C PRO A 149 -3.66 16.37 17.36
N ASP A 150 -4.61 16.38 16.42
CA ASP A 150 -4.58 17.27 15.26
C ASP A 150 -4.41 18.74 15.65
N VAL A 151 -4.99 19.15 16.79
CA VAL A 151 -4.84 20.49 17.36
C VAL A 151 -3.38 20.82 17.67
N ILE A 152 -2.67 19.92 18.36
CA ILE A 152 -1.26 20.12 18.73
C ILE A 152 -0.38 20.09 17.48
N ARG A 153 -0.65 19.17 16.54
CA ARG A 153 0.05 19.10 15.26
C ARG A 153 -0.11 20.40 14.46
N ASN A 154 -1.31 20.97 14.42
CA ASN A 154 -1.57 22.20 13.69
C ASN A 154 -0.95 23.42 14.38
N LEU A 155 -1.03 23.49 15.71
CA LEU A 155 -0.38 24.54 16.50
C LEU A 155 1.13 24.57 16.27
N ILE A 156 1.81 23.42 16.34
CA ILE A 156 3.27 23.33 16.11
C ILE A 156 3.64 23.77 14.69
N LYS A 157 2.85 23.37 13.68
CA LYS A 157 3.07 23.79 12.28
C LYS A 157 2.96 25.31 12.13
N TRP A 158 1.93 25.93 12.71
CA TRP A 158 1.74 27.38 12.63
C TRP A 158 2.76 28.15 13.47
N ALA A 159 3.12 27.64 14.65
CA ALA A 159 4.17 28.20 15.49
C ALA A 159 5.51 28.19 14.78
N ASN A 160 5.89 27.11 14.11
CA ASN A 160 7.14 27.08 13.34
C ASN A 160 7.10 27.96 12.09
N ARG A 161 5.92 28.17 11.48
CA ARG A 161 5.76 29.00 10.29
C ARG A 161 5.79 30.50 10.58
N ILE A 162 5.08 30.94 11.63
CA ILE A 162 4.91 32.36 11.95
C ILE A 162 5.85 32.79 13.09
N GLY A 163 6.27 31.87 13.96
CA GLY A 163 7.12 32.14 15.12
C GLY A 163 8.39 32.94 14.79
N PRO A 164 9.16 32.59 13.74
CA PRO A 164 10.34 33.38 13.36
C PRO A 164 10.01 34.83 12.99
N VAL A 165 8.87 35.07 12.32
CA VAL A 165 8.42 36.41 11.92
C VAL A 165 8.05 37.24 13.14
N ILE A 166 7.28 36.67 14.08
CA ILE A 166 6.91 37.35 15.32
C ILE A 166 8.15 37.61 16.19
N ALA A 167 9.06 36.65 16.30
CA ALA A 167 10.30 36.81 17.06
C ALA A 167 11.16 37.96 16.51
N ALA A 168 11.29 38.08 15.18
CA ALA A 168 12.02 39.18 14.56
C ALA A 168 11.38 40.55 14.87
N ILE A 169 10.04 40.65 14.83
CA ILE A 169 9.31 41.88 15.18
C ILE A 169 9.57 42.25 16.64
N ILE A 170 9.46 41.29 17.57
CA ILE A 170 9.69 41.53 19.00
C ILE A 170 11.12 42.01 19.24
N VAL A 171 12.12 41.34 18.67
CA VAL A 171 13.52 41.74 18.77
C VAL A 171 13.73 43.15 18.22
N GLY A 172 13.11 43.47 17.08
CA GLY A 172 13.14 44.81 16.50
C GLY A 172 12.59 45.88 17.45
N ILE A 173 11.44 45.63 18.09
CA ILE A 173 10.83 46.55 19.07
C ILE A 173 11.73 46.72 20.30
N VAL A 174 12.26 45.63 20.84
CA VAL A 174 13.15 45.67 22.02
C VAL A 174 14.40 46.50 21.72
N LEU A 175 15.07 46.23 20.59
CA LEU A 175 16.25 46.99 20.19
C LEU A 175 15.94 48.47 19.95
N TRP A 176 14.76 48.79 19.39
CA TRP A 176 14.31 50.17 19.21
C TRP A 176 14.08 50.90 20.54
N GLN A 177 13.44 50.24 21.51
CA GLN A 177 13.24 50.81 22.84
C GLN A 177 14.57 51.08 23.57
N ILE A 178 15.51 50.14 23.52
CA ILE A 178 16.85 50.30 24.12
C ILE A 178 17.58 51.51 23.52
N ARG A 179 17.54 51.67 22.19
CA ARG A 179 18.11 52.83 21.50
C ARG A 179 17.47 54.15 21.93
N ARG A 180 16.14 54.17 22.08
CA ARG A 180 15.40 55.38 22.50
C ARG A 180 15.78 55.83 23.91
N ILE A 181 15.98 54.90 24.84
CA ILE A 181 16.40 55.20 26.22
C ILE A 181 17.83 55.77 26.23
N ARG A 182 18.77 55.15 25.50
CA ARG A 182 20.15 55.64 25.36
C ARG A 182 20.23 57.07 24.81
N ASN A 183 19.43 57.39 23.79
CA ASN A 183 19.46 58.73 23.18
C ASN A 183 18.89 59.81 24.11
N LYS A 184 17.97 59.46 25.03
CA LYS A 184 17.48 60.39 26.04
C LYS A 184 18.51 60.65 27.16
N ALA A 185 19.31 59.64 27.50
CA ALA A 185 20.36 59.78 28.52
C ALA A 185 21.51 60.73 28.08
N LEU A 186 21.77 60.85 26.78
CA LEU A 186 22.80 61.74 26.22
C LEU A 186 22.35 63.21 26.05
N MET A 187 21.07 63.52 26.28
CA MET A 187 20.52 64.89 26.22
C MET A 187 20.34 65.54 27.60
N VAL A 188 20.66 64.83 28.69
CA VAL A 188 20.43 65.27 30.09
C VAL A 188 21.75 65.34 30.90
N GLY A 189 22.90 65.07 30.28
CA GLY A 189 24.23 65.31 30.87
C GLY A 189 24.96 66.40 30.11
#